data_AF-A0A945FLY0-F1
#
_entry.id   AF-A0A945FLY0-F1
#
_cell.length_a   1.000
_cell.length_b   1.000
_cell.length_c   1.000
_cell.angle_alpha   90.00
_cell.angle_beta   90.00
_cell.angle_gamma   90.00
#
_symmetry.space_group_name_H-M   'P 1'
#
loop_
_entity.id
_entity.type
_entity.pdbx_description
1 polymer ?
#
loop_
_entity_poly.entity_id
_entity_poly.type
_entity_poly.pdbx_seq_one_letter_code
_entity_poly.pdbx_strand_id
1 'polypeptide(L)'
;MFEAKPFNQFLATGWLAILLSSPLQATEKSAILDKIKLPKGFSISLFADNVPNARSMALGKDGAVFVGSLRNGNVYALQDSDQDGTAEQRHIIASGLNMPNGVAYNDGALFVAELNRIIRFDNIDQLLDNPPKATVVYDQFPSEKRHGWKYLRFGPDNKLYTAVGAPCNICLPTEELFSSLLRLDSDGSDLEILARGIRNTVGFDWHPKTNSL
;
A
#
# COMPACT_ATOMS: atom_id res chain seq x y z
N MET A 1 -5.86 -73.52 3.68
CA MET A 1 -6.56 -72.36 4.25
C MET A 1 -5.51 -71.57 5.01
N PHE A 2 -5.13 -70.40 4.50
CA PHE A 2 -3.90 -69.70 4.88
C PHE A 2 -4.03 -69.04 6.26
N GLU A 3 -3.03 -69.29 7.11
CA GLU A 3 -2.90 -68.76 8.47
C GLU A 3 -2.02 -67.50 8.43
N ALA A 4 -2.56 -66.37 8.91
CA ALA A 4 -1.92 -65.06 8.87
C ALA A 4 -0.99 -64.83 10.07
N LYS A 5 0.21 -64.30 9.84
CA LYS A 5 1.10 -63.74 10.89
C LYS A 5 0.70 -62.29 11.21
N PRO A 6 0.77 -61.84 12.48
CA PRO A 6 0.64 -60.43 12.80
C PRO A 6 2.00 -59.73 12.61
N PHE A 7 1.98 -58.51 12.06
CA PHE A 7 3.15 -57.62 11.96
C PHE A 7 2.89 -56.35 12.79
N ASN A 8 3.95 -55.91 13.47
CA ASN A 8 4.02 -54.94 14.56
C ASN A 8 3.25 -53.62 14.39
N GLN A 9 2.64 -53.17 15.49
CA GLN A 9 2.26 -51.77 15.72
C GLN A 9 3.52 -50.94 16.01
N PHE A 10 3.78 -49.92 15.20
CA PHE A 10 4.69 -48.83 15.55
C PHE A 10 3.88 -47.70 16.21
N LEU A 11 4.16 -47.41 17.48
CA LEU A 11 3.73 -46.20 18.15
C LEU A 11 4.60 -45.03 17.64
N ALA A 12 4.01 -44.12 16.87
CA ALA A 12 4.62 -42.85 16.53
C ALA A 12 4.35 -41.85 17.66
N THR A 13 5.36 -41.56 18.47
CA THR A 13 5.33 -40.46 19.43
C THR A 13 5.48 -39.14 18.69
N GLY A 14 4.40 -38.34 18.68
CA GLY A 14 4.40 -36.99 18.11
C GLY A 14 5.21 -36.03 19.00
N TRP A 15 6.27 -35.46 18.45
CA TRP A 15 6.97 -34.34 19.06
C TRP A 15 6.20 -33.04 18.80
N LEU A 16 5.59 -32.48 19.84
CA LEU A 16 5.00 -31.15 19.79
C LEU A 16 6.13 -30.12 19.91
N ALA A 17 6.62 -29.63 18.77
CA ALA A 17 7.54 -28.50 18.75
C ALA A 17 6.75 -27.21 19.03
N ILE A 18 6.81 -26.73 20.27
CA ILE A 18 6.32 -25.40 20.63
C ILE A 18 7.27 -24.40 19.98
N LEU A 19 6.85 -23.81 18.87
CA LEU A 19 7.52 -22.64 18.27
C LEU A 19 7.29 -21.45 19.22
N LEU A 20 8.21 -21.27 20.16
CA LEU A 20 8.36 -20.02 20.91
C LEU A 20 8.79 -18.94 19.92
N SER A 21 7.84 -18.20 19.35
CA SER A 21 8.11 -16.95 18.65
C SER A 21 8.61 -15.93 19.68
N SER A 22 9.91 -15.62 19.63
CA SER A 22 10.60 -14.80 20.62
C SER A 22 10.09 -13.34 20.63
N PRO A 23 9.70 -12.78 21.80
CA PRO A 23 9.27 -11.37 21.94
C PRO A 23 10.40 -10.33 21.75
N LEU A 24 11.63 -10.75 21.45
CA LEU A 24 12.82 -9.90 21.45
C LEU A 24 12.85 -8.88 20.28
N GLN A 25 12.24 -9.21 19.13
CA GLN A 25 12.29 -8.35 17.94
C GLN A 25 11.41 -7.09 18.03
N ALA A 26 10.26 -7.16 18.71
CA ALA A 26 9.36 -6.01 18.86
C ALA A 26 10.00 -4.92 19.76
N THR A 27 10.71 -5.34 20.81
CA THR A 27 11.40 -4.45 21.76
C THR A 27 12.47 -3.59 21.08
N GLU A 28 13.24 -4.15 20.15
CA GLU A 28 14.30 -3.41 19.45
C GLU A 28 13.75 -2.31 18.53
N LYS A 29 12.62 -2.56 17.84
CA LYS A 29 12.02 -1.57 16.94
C LYS A 29 11.33 -0.46 17.70
N SER A 30 10.67 -0.75 18.83
CA SER A 30 10.11 0.29 19.69
C SER A 30 11.18 1.23 20.25
N ALA A 31 12.40 0.72 20.50
CA ALA A 31 13.51 1.53 20.99
C ALA A 31 14.02 2.60 20.00
N ILE A 32 13.62 2.55 18.71
CA ILE A 32 13.92 3.63 17.77
C ILE A 32 13.12 4.89 18.09
N LEU A 33 11.93 4.74 18.70
CA LEU A 33 11.05 5.86 19.02
C LEU A 33 11.67 6.78 20.08
N ASP A 34 12.43 6.22 21.02
CA ASP A 34 13.17 6.97 22.05
C ASP A 34 14.22 7.93 21.46
N LYS A 35 14.63 7.70 20.21
CA LYS A 35 15.58 8.55 19.48
C LYS A 35 14.89 9.73 18.77
N ILE A 36 13.56 9.75 18.71
CA ILE A 36 12.76 10.78 18.05
C ILE A 36 12.33 11.81 19.09
N LYS A 37 12.73 13.07 18.89
CA LYS A 37 12.30 14.19 19.74
C LYS A 37 11.03 14.81 19.17
N LEU A 38 9.94 14.78 19.93
CA LEU A 38 8.66 15.33 19.52
C LEU A 38 8.42 16.73 20.12
N PRO A 39 7.74 17.64 19.40
CA PRO A 39 7.24 18.88 19.97
C PRO A 39 6.24 18.62 21.11
N LYS A 40 6.05 19.61 21.98
CA LYS A 40 5.05 19.54 23.06
C LYS A 40 3.66 19.28 22.48
N GLY A 41 2.95 18.30 23.06
CA GLY A 41 1.59 17.92 22.65
C GLY A 41 1.53 16.82 21.59
N PHE A 42 2.67 16.31 21.13
CA PHE A 42 2.74 15.18 20.20
C PHE A 42 3.21 13.90 20.91
N SER A 43 2.66 12.77 20.50
CA SER A 43 3.09 11.42 20.87
C SER A 43 3.29 10.58 19.62
N ILE A 44 4.10 9.52 19.74
CA ILE A 44 4.29 8.52 18.68
C ILE A 44 4.25 7.13 19.31
N SER A 45 3.64 6.19 18.60
CA SER A 45 3.62 4.77 18.91
C SER A 45 3.88 3.97 17.63
N LEU A 46 4.22 2.69 17.78
CA LEU A 46 4.42 1.78 16.68
C LEU A 46 3.08 1.13 16.31
N PHE A 47 2.52 1.49 15.15
CA PHE A 47 1.27 0.89 14.66
C PHE A 47 1.49 -0.52 14.09
N ALA A 48 2.50 -0.69 13.24
CA ALA A 48 2.88 -1.98 12.66
C ALA A 48 4.37 -1.99 12.31
N ASP A 49 5.02 -3.14 12.44
CA ASP A 49 6.48 -3.26 12.31
C ASP A 49 6.92 -4.24 11.19
N ASN A 50 5.95 -4.86 10.54
CA ASN A 50 6.12 -5.97 9.61
C ASN A 50 5.64 -5.59 8.19
N VAL A 51 5.81 -4.32 7.80
CA VAL A 51 5.42 -3.80 6.48
C VAL A 51 6.67 -3.40 5.70
N PRO A 52 7.34 -4.36 5.02
CA PRO A 52 8.61 -4.10 4.37
C PRO A 52 8.44 -3.08 3.25
N ASN A 53 9.34 -2.09 3.23
CA ASN A 53 9.33 -1.02 2.23
C ASN A 53 7.99 -0.24 2.16
N ALA A 54 7.29 -0.08 3.28
CA ALA A 54 6.11 0.76 3.40
C ALA A 54 6.33 2.16 2.81
N ARG A 55 5.31 2.67 2.12
CA ARG A 55 5.29 4.00 1.50
C ARG A 55 4.00 4.75 1.83
N SER A 56 3.15 5.00 0.83
CA SER A 56 1.92 5.75 1.01
C SER A 56 0.89 4.89 1.73
N MET A 57 0.02 5.55 2.46
CA MET A 57 -1.07 4.92 3.20
C MET A 57 -2.40 5.57 2.87
N ALA A 58 -3.48 4.78 2.93
CA ALA A 58 -4.85 5.25 2.84
C ALA A 58 -5.69 4.57 3.92
N LEU A 59 -6.59 5.31 4.55
CA LEU A 59 -7.49 4.80 5.58
C LEU A 59 -8.82 4.37 4.95
N GLY A 60 -9.20 3.12 5.14
CA GLY A 60 -10.51 2.59 4.78
C GLY A 60 -11.59 2.99 5.78
N LYS A 61 -12.86 2.87 5.39
CA LYS A 61 -14.00 3.26 6.25
C LYS A 61 -14.05 2.45 7.55
N ASP A 62 -13.62 1.19 7.52
CA ASP A 62 -13.67 0.26 8.66
C ASP A 62 -12.37 0.29 9.48
N GLY A 63 -11.53 1.33 9.31
CA GLY A 63 -10.29 1.52 10.07
C GLY A 63 -9.06 0.79 9.50
N ALA A 64 -9.24 -0.04 8.47
CA ALA A 64 -8.13 -0.71 7.79
C ALA A 64 -7.17 0.31 7.15
N VAL A 65 -5.88 0.18 7.42
CA VAL A 65 -4.83 1.01 6.80
C VAL A 65 -4.23 0.28 5.63
N PHE A 66 -4.50 0.75 4.41
CA PHE A 66 -3.90 0.23 3.19
C PHE A 66 -2.51 0.85 2.99
N VAL A 67 -1.52 0.04 2.63
CA VAL A 67 -0.12 0.48 2.50
C VAL A 67 0.49 -0.02 1.20
N GLY A 68 0.95 0.92 0.36
CA GLY A 68 1.76 0.60 -0.80
C GLY A 68 3.20 0.25 -0.40
N SER A 69 3.80 -0.77 -1.03
CA SER A 69 5.17 -1.20 -0.79
C SER A 69 5.98 -1.22 -2.10
N LEU A 70 6.66 -0.12 -2.38
CA LEU A 70 7.27 0.21 -3.66
C LEU A 70 8.23 -0.87 -4.20
N ARG A 71 9.35 -1.11 -3.54
CA ARG A 71 10.40 -2.03 -4.03
C ARG A 71 10.05 -3.49 -3.84
N ASN A 72 9.21 -3.79 -2.84
CA ASN A 72 8.81 -5.15 -2.52
C ASN A 72 7.59 -5.60 -3.37
N GLY A 73 6.91 -4.67 -4.08
CA GLY A 73 5.91 -5.02 -5.09
C GLY A 73 4.56 -5.46 -4.52
N ASN A 74 4.32 -5.19 -3.24
CA ASN A 74 3.09 -5.59 -2.55
C ASN A 74 2.23 -4.39 -2.16
N VAL A 75 0.95 -4.67 -1.92
CA VAL A 75 0.02 -3.79 -1.21
C VAL A 75 -0.50 -4.56 0.01
N TYR A 76 -0.48 -3.90 1.15
CA TYR A 76 -0.91 -4.47 2.43
C TYR A 76 -2.19 -3.81 2.90
N ALA A 77 -2.98 -4.51 3.72
CA ALA A 77 -3.96 -3.89 4.60
C ALA A 77 -3.63 -4.28 6.05
N LEU A 78 -3.71 -3.30 6.95
CA LEU A 78 -3.44 -3.47 8.38
C LEU A 78 -4.74 -3.24 9.13
N GLN A 79 -5.10 -4.15 10.03
CA GLN A 79 -6.29 -3.99 10.87
C GLN A 79 -5.89 -3.99 12.34
N ASP A 80 -6.34 -2.92 13.00
CA ASP A 80 -6.38 -2.74 14.45
C ASP A 80 -7.81 -3.09 14.90
N SER A 81 -7.97 -4.32 15.40
CA SER A 81 -9.31 -4.89 15.67
C SER A 81 -9.87 -4.46 17.02
N ASP A 82 -9.00 -4.16 17.99
CA ASP A 82 -9.39 -3.72 19.33
C ASP A 82 -9.26 -2.20 19.53
N GLN A 83 -8.79 -1.47 18.51
CA GLN A 83 -8.66 -0.02 18.44
C GLN A 83 -7.67 0.54 19.47
N ASP A 84 -6.62 -0.24 19.80
CA ASP A 84 -5.60 0.16 20.77
C ASP A 84 -4.48 1.03 20.16
N GLY A 85 -4.48 1.21 18.84
CA GLY A 85 -3.46 1.94 18.10
C GLY A 85 -2.32 1.05 17.59
N THR A 86 -2.51 -0.27 17.55
CA THR A 86 -1.62 -1.28 16.99
C THR A 86 -2.39 -2.14 15.99
N ALA A 87 -1.76 -2.58 14.90
CA ALA A 87 -2.39 -3.51 13.98
C ALA A 87 -2.02 -4.96 14.35
N GLU A 88 -3.02 -5.78 14.69
CA GLU A 88 -2.84 -7.21 14.97
C GLU A 88 -2.72 -8.01 13.67
N GLN A 89 -3.42 -7.55 12.63
CA GLN A 89 -3.55 -8.27 11.38
C GLN A 89 -2.91 -7.51 10.23
N ARG A 90 -2.18 -8.25 9.39
CA ARG A 90 -1.60 -7.77 8.14
C ARG A 90 -1.99 -8.70 7.00
N HIS A 91 -2.79 -8.18 6.09
CA HIS A 91 -3.22 -8.84 4.86
C HIS A 91 -2.35 -8.44 3.69
N ILE A 92 -2.14 -9.35 2.74
CA ILE A 92 -1.54 -9.04 1.44
C ILE A 92 -2.68 -8.87 0.44
N ILE A 93 -2.95 -7.64 0.04
CA ILE A 93 -4.02 -7.32 -0.91
C ILE A 93 -3.60 -7.65 -2.34
N ALA A 94 -2.33 -7.38 -2.67
CA ALA A 94 -1.74 -7.70 -3.95
C ALA A 94 -0.23 -7.91 -3.81
N SER A 95 0.34 -8.69 -4.71
CA SER A 95 1.78 -8.97 -4.79
C SER A 95 2.28 -9.01 -6.22
N GLY A 96 3.58 -8.79 -6.42
CA GLY A 96 4.21 -8.84 -7.73
C GLY A 96 3.86 -7.65 -8.63
N LEU A 97 3.39 -6.54 -8.04
CA LEU A 97 3.09 -5.31 -8.74
C LEU A 97 4.37 -4.51 -9.04
N ASN A 98 4.32 -3.69 -10.09
CA ASN A 98 5.41 -2.84 -10.52
C ASN A 98 5.39 -1.51 -9.76
N MET A 99 6.16 -1.44 -8.67
CA MET A 99 6.36 -0.22 -7.89
C MET A 99 5.05 0.37 -7.32
N PRO A 100 4.21 -0.42 -6.60
CA PRO A 100 2.92 0.04 -6.08
C PRO A 100 3.11 0.99 -4.89
N ASN A 101 3.25 2.29 -5.18
CA ASN A 101 3.47 3.29 -4.14
C ASN A 101 2.18 3.99 -3.73
N GLY A 102 1.41 4.47 -4.69
CA GLY A 102 0.21 5.25 -4.44
C GLY A 102 -0.93 4.31 -4.09
N VAL A 103 -1.58 4.56 -2.97
CA VAL A 103 -2.82 3.88 -2.58
C VAL A 103 -3.83 4.95 -2.21
N ALA A 104 -5.06 4.80 -2.67
CA ALA A 104 -6.16 5.69 -2.34
C ALA A 104 -7.41 4.85 -2.12
N TYR A 105 -8.19 5.18 -1.10
CA TYR A 105 -9.44 4.52 -0.79
C TYR A 105 -10.61 5.47 -1.09
N ASN A 106 -11.68 4.94 -1.65
CA ASN A 106 -12.94 5.67 -1.85
C ASN A 106 -14.12 4.70 -1.90
N ASP A 107 -15.13 4.92 -1.06
CA ASP A 107 -16.40 4.18 -1.05
C ASP A 107 -16.27 2.65 -1.23
N GLY A 108 -15.42 2.02 -0.43
CA GLY A 108 -15.22 0.57 -0.45
C GLY A 108 -14.35 0.04 -1.59
N ALA A 109 -13.78 0.92 -2.41
CA ALA A 109 -12.79 0.55 -3.42
C ALA A 109 -11.39 1.02 -3.03
N LEU A 110 -10.40 0.16 -3.21
CA LEU A 110 -8.98 0.49 -3.10
C LEU A 110 -8.39 0.68 -4.50
N PHE A 111 -7.79 1.84 -4.72
CA PHE A 111 -7.04 2.17 -5.92
C PHE A 111 -5.54 2.09 -5.62
N VAL A 112 -4.79 1.51 -6.55
CA VAL A 112 -3.35 1.32 -6.44
C VAL A 112 -2.68 1.85 -7.70
N ALA A 113 -1.74 2.78 -7.52
CA ALA A 113 -0.92 3.32 -8.59
C ALA A 113 0.42 2.58 -8.65
N GLU A 114 0.59 1.81 -9.72
CA GLU A 114 1.86 1.26 -10.18
C GLU A 114 2.61 2.31 -11.01
N LEU A 115 3.84 1.99 -11.43
CA LEU A 115 4.66 2.85 -12.29
C LEU A 115 3.92 3.28 -13.58
N ASN A 116 3.27 2.33 -14.24
CA ASN A 116 2.71 2.51 -15.58
C ASN A 116 1.18 2.37 -15.65
N ARG A 117 0.50 2.14 -14.52
CA ARG A 117 -0.97 1.98 -14.49
C ARG A 117 -1.58 2.26 -13.12
N ILE A 118 -2.88 2.48 -13.10
CA ILE A 118 -3.74 2.45 -11.89
C ILE A 118 -4.65 1.24 -12.00
N ILE A 119 -4.74 0.48 -10.92
CA ILE A 119 -5.66 -0.64 -10.76
C ILE A 119 -6.59 -0.41 -9.56
N ARG A 120 -7.72 -1.11 -9.53
CA ARG A 120 -8.76 -0.98 -8.50
C ARG A 120 -9.21 -2.34 -7.99
N PHE A 121 -9.49 -2.42 -6.70
CA PHE A 121 -10.12 -3.55 -6.01
C PHE A 121 -11.44 -3.06 -5.41
N ASP A 122 -12.56 -3.58 -5.89
CA ASP A 122 -13.90 -3.20 -5.44
C ASP A 122 -14.31 -4.00 -4.18
N ASN A 123 -15.16 -3.44 -3.32
CA ASN A 123 -15.64 -4.11 -2.09
C ASN A 123 -14.49 -4.61 -1.18
N ILE A 124 -13.39 -3.86 -1.13
CA ILE A 124 -12.16 -4.29 -0.45
C ILE A 124 -12.35 -4.47 1.05
N ASP A 125 -13.24 -3.70 1.65
CA ASP A 125 -13.52 -3.74 3.09
C ASP A 125 -14.03 -5.11 3.56
N GLN A 126 -14.75 -5.85 2.69
CA GLN A 126 -15.28 -7.18 3.02
C GLN A 126 -14.36 -8.33 2.57
N LEU A 127 -13.29 -8.01 1.82
CA LEU A 127 -12.53 -8.99 1.04
C LEU A 127 -11.03 -8.94 1.35
N LEU A 128 -10.62 -8.50 2.55
CA LEU A 128 -9.19 -8.40 2.89
C LEU A 128 -8.47 -9.75 2.88
N ASP A 129 -9.11 -10.82 3.37
CA ASP A 129 -8.57 -12.19 3.37
C ASP A 129 -8.54 -12.81 1.97
N ASN A 130 -9.47 -12.40 1.10
CA ASN A 130 -9.62 -12.91 -0.27
C ASN A 130 -9.90 -11.76 -1.24
N PRO A 131 -8.89 -10.91 -1.53
CA PRO A 131 -9.09 -9.73 -2.37
C PRO A 131 -9.63 -10.11 -3.74
N PRO A 132 -10.54 -9.31 -4.32
CA PRO A 132 -11.05 -9.58 -5.64
C PRO A 132 -9.95 -9.41 -6.69
N LYS A 133 -10.22 -9.88 -7.91
CA LYS A 133 -9.35 -9.58 -9.05
C LYS A 133 -9.33 -8.07 -9.29
N ALA A 134 -8.14 -7.52 -9.49
CA ALA A 134 -7.98 -6.11 -9.83
C ALA A 134 -8.57 -5.78 -11.21
N THR A 135 -9.23 -4.63 -11.30
CA THR A 135 -9.65 -4.00 -12.55
C THR A 135 -8.62 -2.94 -12.94
N VAL A 136 -8.24 -2.88 -14.22
CA VAL A 136 -7.37 -1.80 -14.72
C VAL A 136 -8.23 -0.54 -14.91
N VAL A 137 -7.81 0.56 -14.29
CA VAL A 137 -8.47 1.87 -14.41
C VAL A 137 -7.82 2.68 -15.52
N TYR A 138 -6.48 2.73 -15.54
CA TYR A 138 -5.74 3.49 -16.55
C TYR A 138 -4.34 2.88 -16.71
N ASP A 139 -3.88 2.62 -17.94
CA ASP A 139 -2.60 1.94 -18.20
C ASP A 139 -1.71 2.59 -19.26
N GLN A 140 -2.03 3.85 -19.61
CA GLN A 140 -1.29 4.62 -20.61
C GLN A 140 -0.22 5.52 -19.97
N PHE A 141 0.26 5.22 -18.76
CA PHE A 141 1.36 5.98 -18.16
C PHE A 141 2.72 5.51 -18.72
N PRO A 142 3.73 6.41 -18.77
CA PRO A 142 5.09 6.03 -19.14
C PRO A 142 5.68 4.99 -18.18
N SER A 143 6.74 4.31 -18.62
CA SER A 143 7.34 3.16 -17.92
C SER A 143 8.71 3.46 -17.30
N GLU A 144 9.15 4.72 -17.38
CA GLU A 144 10.43 5.23 -16.95
C GLU A 144 10.52 5.25 -15.42
N LYS A 145 11.38 4.39 -14.87
CA LYS A 145 11.49 4.19 -13.41
C LYS A 145 11.98 5.42 -12.64
N ARG A 146 12.81 6.29 -13.26
CA ARG A 146 13.38 7.46 -12.56
C ARG A 146 12.26 8.45 -12.28
N HIS A 147 12.00 8.71 -11.00
CA HIS A 147 10.88 9.56 -10.54
C HIS A 147 9.49 9.11 -11.04
N GLY A 148 9.35 7.86 -11.49
CA GLY A 148 8.11 7.38 -12.10
C GLY A 148 7.10 6.82 -11.10
N TRP A 149 7.50 6.54 -9.86
CA TRP A 149 6.57 6.08 -8.84
C TRP A 149 5.54 7.16 -8.52
N LYS A 150 4.30 6.74 -8.26
CA LYS A 150 3.16 7.64 -8.18
C LYS A 150 2.65 7.80 -6.76
N TYR A 151 2.27 9.00 -6.39
CA TYR A 151 1.34 9.24 -5.27
C TYR A 151 -0.09 9.24 -5.82
N LEU A 152 -1.08 8.84 -5.02
CA LEU A 152 -2.47 8.74 -5.45
C LEU A 152 -3.38 9.24 -4.34
N ARG A 153 -4.34 10.10 -4.68
CA ARG A 153 -5.32 10.59 -3.71
C ARG A 153 -6.59 11.08 -4.39
N PHE A 154 -7.73 10.92 -3.75
CA PHE A 154 -8.99 11.53 -4.20
C PHE A 154 -9.06 12.99 -3.80
N GLY A 155 -9.47 13.84 -4.75
CA GLY A 155 -9.78 15.23 -4.50
C GLY A 155 -11.21 15.46 -4.05
N PRO A 156 -11.55 16.68 -3.61
CA PRO A 156 -12.89 17.08 -3.16
C PRO A 156 -13.94 17.05 -4.28
N ASP A 157 -13.50 16.96 -5.54
CA ASP A 157 -14.31 16.78 -6.75
C ASP A 157 -14.52 15.30 -7.11
N ASN A 158 -14.12 14.37 -6.23
CA ASN A 158 -14.19 12.92 -6.42
C ASN A 158 -13.36 12.38 -7.61
N LYS A 159 -12.42 13.17 -8.13
CA LYS A 159 -11.43 12.73 -9.12
C LYS A 159 -10.20 12.14 -8.43
N LEU A 160 -9.53 11.21 -9.11
CA LEU A 160 -8.23 10.68 -8.71
C LEU A 160 -7.14 11.65 -9.15
N TYR A 161 -6.24 12.01 -8.25
CA TYR A 161 -5.08 12.86 -8.53
C TYR A 161 -3.82 12.03 -8.43
N THR A 162 -2.88 12.27 -9.34
CA THR A 162 -1.57 11.63 -9.34
C THR A 162 -0.54 12.50 -10.05
N ALA A 163 0.69 12.01 -10.16
CA ALA A 163 1.78 12.69 -10.85
C ALA A 163 2.57 11.74 -11.73
N VAL A 164 3.20 12.30 -12.76
CA VAL A 164 4.21 11.62 -13.58
C VAL A 164 5.48 12.47 -13.49
N GLY A 165 6.48 11.99 -12.75
CA GLY A 165 7.75 12.69 -12.58
C GLY A 165 8.65 12.64 -13.83
N ALA A 166 9.70 13.46 -13.86
CA ALA A 166 10.65 13.52 -14.95
C ALA A 166 11.47 12.22 -15.06
N PRO A 167 11.75 11.71 -16.28
CA PRO A 167 12.48 10.46 -16.47
C PRO A 167 14.00 10.57 -16.19
N CYS A 168 14.46 11.73 -15.69
CA CYS A 168 15.86 12.10 -15.58
C CYS A 168 16.10 13.09 -14.42
N ASN A 169 17.38 13.44 -14.18
CA ASN A 169 17.72 14.54 -13.28
C ASN A 169 17.69 15.91 -13.99
N ILE A 170 18.23 15.97 -15.21
CA ILE A 170 18.40 17.19 -16.01
C ILE A 170 18.10 16.82 -17.48
N CYS A 171 16.89 17.10 -17.94
CA CYS A 171 16.47 16.93 -19.33
C CYS A 171 15.17 17.69 -19.58
N LEU A 172 14.81 17.82 -20.86
CA LEU A 172 13.49 18.24 -21.30
C LEU A 172 12.79 17.01 -21.86
N PRO A 173 11.84 16.39 -21.13
CA PRO A 173 11.15 15.21 -21.61
C PRO A 173 10.26 15.56 -22.82
N THR A 174 10.17 14.65 -23.78
CA THR A 174 9.42 14.85 -25.03
C THR A 174 7.97 14.39 -24.95
N GLU A 175 7.66 13.42 -24.10
CA GLU A 175 6.27 12.99 -23.89
C GLU A 175 5.54 13.96 -22.96
N GLU A 176 4.29 14.23 -23.32
CA GLU A 176 3.47 15.27 -22.69
C GLU A 176 3.16 14.99 -21.21
N LEU A 177 3.06 13.72 -20.82
CA LEU A 177 2.73 13.34 -19.45
C LEU A 177 3.87 13.61 -18.47
N PHE A 178 5.13 13.69 -18.90
CA PHE A 178 6.23 13.86 -17.96
C PHE A 178 6.23 15.22 -17.25
N SER A 179 6.72 15.22 -16.02
CA SER A 179 6.84 16.40 -15.16
C SER A 179 5.50 17.10 -14.92
N SER A 180 4.44 16.32 -14.71
CA SER A 180 3.08 16.82 -14.58
C SER A 180 2.37 16.34 -13.31
N LEU A 181 1.43 17.17 -12.86
CA LEU A 181 0.38 16.84 -11.92
C LEU A 181 -0.92 16.69 -12.73
N LEU A 182 -1.64 15.61 -12.51
CA LEU A 182 -2.79 15.24 -13.31
C LEU A 182 -3.93 14.71 -12.44
N ARG A 183 -5.14 14.75 -13.01
CA ARG A 183 -6.32 14.08 -12.45
C ARG A 183 -7.05 13.29 -13.53
N LEU A 184 -7.86 12.32 -13.11
CA LEU A 184 -8.74 11.51 -13.95
C LEU A 184 -9.95 11.04 -13.13
N ASP A 185 -11.01 10.61 -13.81
CA ASP A 185 -12.14 9.98 -13.13
C ASP A 185 -11.81 8.60 -12.56
N SER A 186 -12.64 8.12 -11.64
CA SER A 186 -12.44 6.84 -10.96
C SER A 186 -12.60 5.61 -11.87
N ASP A 187 -13.13 5.81 -13.08
CA ASP A 187 -13.17 4.82 -14.16
C ASP A 187 -12.01 4.96 -15.17
N GLY A 188 -11.15 5.96 -14.98
CA GLY A 188 -9.98 6.23 -15.82
C GLY A 188 -10.21 7.24 -16.94
N SER A 189 -11.43 7.74 -17.12
CA SER A 189 -11.77 8.73 -18.14
C SER A 189 -11.34 10.15 -17.75
N ASP A 190 -11.47 11.09 -18.69
CA ASP A 190 -11.25 12.53 -18.51
C ASP A 190 -9.92 12.89 -17.83
N LEU A 191 -8.83 12.28 -18.31
CA LEU A 191 -7.49 12.64 -17.86
C LEU A 191 -7.16 14.10 -18.22
N GLU A 192 -6.74 14.87 -17.23
CA GLU A 192 -6.39 16.27 -17.35
C GLU A 192 -5.04 16.56 -16.69
N ILE A 193 -4.19 17.34 -17.37
CA ILE A 193 -2.94 17.86 -16.81
C ILE A 193 -3.22 19.21 -16.14
N LEU A 194 -3.09 19.24 -14.82
CA LEU A 194 -3.36 20.42 -13.99
C LEU A 194 -2.17 21.37 -13.90
N ALA A 195 -0.96 20.81 -13.88
CA ALA A 195 0.27 21.59 -13.80
C ALA A 195 1.42 20.85 -14.49
N ARG A 196 2.40 21.63 -14.98
CA ARG A 196 3.59 21.15 -15.69
C ARG A 196 4.86 21.73 -15.09
N GLY A 197 6.00 21.14 -15.42
CA GLY A 197 7.31 21.57 -14.95
C GLY A 197 7.64 21.09 -13.53
N ILE A 198 6.87 20.14 -13.00
CA ILE A 198 7.09 19.60 -11.66
C ILE A 198 7.91 18.32 -11.77
N ARG A 199 9.21 18.40 -11.42
CA ARG A 199 10.16 17.30 -11.63
C ARG A 199 9.75 16.00 -10.94
N ASN A 200 9.25 16.05 -9.70
CA ASN A 200 8.97 14.84 -8.91
C ASN A 200 8.01 15.14 -7.75
N THR A 201 6.70 15.15 -8.01
CA THR A 201 5.69 15.25 -6.95
C THR A 201 5.55 13.92 -6.23
N VAL A 202 6.08 13.86 -5.00
CA VAL A 202 6.12 12.65 -4.17
C VAL A 202 4.96 12.53 -3.18
N GLY A 203 4.17 13.58 -3.03
CA GLY A 203 3.01 13.69 -2.16
C GLY A 203 2.35 15.05 -2.32
N PHE A 204 1.05 15.13 -2.02
CA PHE A 204 0.24 16.36 -2.03
C PHE A 204 -1.01 16.16 -1.16
N ASP A 205 -1.65 17.26 -0.80
CA ASP A 205 -2.85 17.31 0.03
C ASP A 205 -3.72 18.50 -0.38
N TRP A 206 -4.99 18.49 0.03
CA TRP A 206 -5.86 19.64 -0.06
C TRP A 206 -5.92 20.37 1.27
N HIS A 207 -5.83 21.69 1.21
CA HIS A 207 -6.05 22.52 2.37
C HIS A 207 -7.50 22.37 2.86
N PRO A 208 -7.74 21.93 4.11
CA PRO A 208 -9.05 21.44 4.56
C PRO A 208 -10.15 22.51 4.66
N LYS A 209 -9.79 23.79 4.60
CA LYS A 209 -10.77 24.90 4.62
C LYS A 209 -11.09 25.46 3.26
N THR A 210 -10.17 25.35 2.31
CA THR A 210 -10.26 26.03 1.00
C THR A 210 -10.34 25.06 -0.16
N ASN A 211 -10.09 23.77 0.08
CA ASN A 211 -10.01 22.74 -0.93
C ASN A 211 -8.97 23.03 -2.02
N SER A 212 -8.00 23.91 -1.71
CA SER A 212 -6.87 24.21 -2.60
C SER A 212 -5.87 23.07 -2.51
N LEU A 213 -5.46 22.56 -3.67
CA LEU A 213 -4.34 21.62 -3.81
C LEU A 213 -2.99 22.31 -3.53
#